data_AF-A0A7S2C6S6-F1
#
_entry.id   AF-A0A7S2C6S6-F1
#
_cell.length_a   1.000
_cell.length_b   1.000
_cell.length_c   1.000
_cell.angle_alpha   90.00
_cell.angle_beta   90.00
_cell.angle_gamma   90.00
#
_symmetry.space_group_name_H-M   'P 1'
#
loop_
_entity.id
_entity.type
_entity.pdbx_description
1 polymer ?
#
loop_
_entity_poly.entity_id
_entity_poly.type
_entity_poly.pdbx_seq_one_letter_code
_entity_poly.pdbx_strand_id
1 'polypeptide(L)'
;GNRADQLLNLLNKKFDDAGVKFHNCVITHITMPQSLAASLEHTTELRKAMEKTKREHDFQMGEIQRKCDMDLEELMRRNEQTIVMEQGRKKRAELNHDQRMVKEEELTSTAMIEAKNQAKVMSMEINAKLDRTKVEVEQHRLETISRAEADAEARRVQADIDYEKAL
;
A
#
# COMPACT_ATOMS: atom_id res chain seq x y z
N GLY A 1 72.33 -3.97 -27.04
CA GLY A 1 72.96 -5.29 -27.22
C GLY A 1 73.16 -5.56 -28.69
N ASN A 2 72.20 -6.21 -29.35
CA ASN A 2 72.36 -6.87 -30.66
C ASN A 2 73.06 -6.11 -31.80
N ARG A 3 72.91 -4.78 -31.93
CA ARG A 3 73.50 -4.06 -33.08
C ARG A 3 75.01 -3.83 -32.96
N ALA A 4 75.53 -3.65 -31.75
CA ALA A 4 76.97 -3.47 -31.54
C ALA A 4 77.74 -4.78 -31.77
N ASP A 5 77.16 -5.90 -31.34
CA ASP A 5 77.72 -7.25 -31.53
C ASP A 5 77.72 -7.65 -33.01
N GLN A 6 76.67 -7.27 -33.76
CA GLN A 6 76.62 -7.45 -35.22
C GLN A 6 77.70 -6.63 -35.93
N LEU A 7 77.95 -5.39 -35.48
CA LEU A 7 78.98 -4.53 -36.06
C LEU A 7 80.39 -5.07 -35.78
N LEU A 8 80.64 -5.57 -34.56
CA LEU A 8 81.90 -6.17 -34.15
C LEU A 8 82.25 -7.40 -35.00
N ASN A 9 81.27 -8.27 -35.25
CA ASN A 9 81.45 -9.44 -36.11
C ASN A 9 81.74 -9.07 -37.57
N LEU A 10 81.15 -7.98 -38.07
CA LEU A 10 81.34 -7.52 -39.44
C LEU A 10 82.70 -6.82 -39.63
N LEU A 11 83.17 -6.10 -38.61
CA LEU A 11 84.50 -5.50 -38.57
C LEU A 11 85.59 -6.57 -38.51
N ASN A 12 85.45 -7.57 -37.63
CA ASN A 12 86.42 -8.66 -37.53
C ASN A 12 86.54 -9.47 -38.82
N LYS A 13 85.43 -9.71 -39.52
CA LYS A 13 85.46 -10.39 -40.83
C LYS A 13 86.15 -9.60 -41.94
N LYS A 14 86.12 -8.25 -41.90
CA LYS A 14 86.71 -7.41 -42.96
C LYS A 14 88.20 -7.14 -42.76
N PHE A 15 88.68 -7.19 -41.52
CA PHE A 15 90.07 -6.90 -41.17
C PHE A 15 90.89 -8.15 -40.80
N ASP A 16 90.32 -9.34 -41.00
CA ASP A 16 91.00 -10.62 -40.77
C ASP A 16 92.24 -10.75 -41.68
N ASP A 17 92.13 -10.32 -42.94
CA ASP A 17 93.23 -10.30 -43.92
C ASP A 17 94.36 -9.32 -43.54
N ALA A 18 94.07 -8.30 -42.74
CA ALA A 18 95.03 -7.33 -42.22
C ALA A 18 95.62 -7.75 -40.85
N GLY A 19 95.18 -8.90 -40.30
CA GLY A 19 95.66 -9.43 -39.01
C GLY A 19 95.16 -8.68 -37.78
N VAL A 20 94.12 -7.83 -37.90
CA VAL A 20 93.62 -6.99 -36.80
C VAL A 20 92.32 -7.56 -36.24
N LYS A 21 92.28 -7.81 -34.93
CA LYS A 21 91.08 -8.29 -34.20
C LYS A 21 90.54 -7.22 -33.23
N PHE A 22 89.30 -6.81 -33.45
CA PHE A 22 88.55 -5.91 -32.61
C PHE A 22 87.84 -6.68 -31.49
N HIS A 23 88.12 -6.32 -30.24
CA HIS A 23 87.61 -7.02 -29.06
C HIS A 23 86.38 -6.33 -28.44
N ASN A 24 86.21 -5.02 -28.68
CA ASN A 24 85.07 -4.27 -28.17
C ASN A 24 84.64 -3.21 -29.17
N CYS A 25 83.32 -3.09 -29.38
CA CYS A 25 82.70 -2.04 -30.19
C CYS A 25 81.58 -1.42 -29.36
N VAL A 26 81.76 -0.13 -29.01
CA VAL A 26 80.76 0.62 -28.26
C VAL A 26 80.25 1.75 -29.14
N ILE A 27 78.93 1.81 -29.34
CA ILE A 27 78.29 2.93 -30.00
C ILE A 27 78.22 4.07 -28.99
N THR A 28 79.05 5.09 -29.18
CA THR A 28 79.18 6.22 -28.23
C THR A 28 78.09 7.27 -28.43
N HIS A 29 77.79 7.63 -29.68
CA HIS A 29 76.78 8.64 -30.00
C HIS A 29 75.93 8.22 -31.20
N ILE A 30 74.62 8.42 -31.07
CA ILE A 30 73.65 8.25 -32.15
C ILE A 30 73.10 9.65 -32.43
N THR A 31 73.52 10.24 -33.54
CA THR A 31 73.05 11.55 -33.99
C THR A 31 71.79 11.35 -34.83
N MET A 32 70.65 11.82 -34.32
CA MET A 32 69.40 11.86 -35.08
C MET A 32 69.14 13.29 -35.58
N PRO A 33 68.48 13.45 -36.74
CA PRO A 33 67.96 14.75 -37.16
C PRO A 33 67.04 15.34 -36.08
N GLN A 34 67.21 16.62 -35.75
CA GLN A 34 66.42 17.31 -34.72
C GLN A 34 64.90 17.19 -34.96
N SER A 35 64.45 17.16 -36.22
CA SER A 35 63.04 16.98 -36.58
C SER A 35 62.45 15.65 -36.10
N LEU A 36 63.23 14.57 -36.18
CA LEU A 36 62.80 13.24 -35.77
C LEU A 36 62.81 13.10 -34.24
N ALA A 37 63.82 13.66 -33.58
CA ALA A 37 63.91 13.70 -32.12
C ALA A 37 62.73 14.46 -31.51
N ALA A 38 62.43 15.66 -32.03
CA ALA A 38 61.30 16.47 -31.59
C ALA A 38 59.95 15.77 -31.83
N SER A 39 59.79 15.09 -32.97
CA SER A 39 58.56 14.33 -33.28
C SER A 39 58.35 13.16 -32.32
N LEU A 40 59.42 12.43 -31.98
CA LEU A 40 59.36 11.33 -31.03
C LEU A 40 59.05 11.84 -29.62
N GLU A 41 59.68 12.93 -29.19
CA GLU A 41 59.42 13.56 -27.90
C GLU A 41 57.95 13.99 -27.78
N HIS A 42 57.44 14.73 -28.77
CA HIS A 42 56.03 15.16 -28.83
C HIS A 42 55.07 13.98 -28.81
N THR A 43 55.35 12.90 -29.56
CA THR A 43 54.53 11.68 -29.55
C THR A 43 54.51 11.03 -28.16
N THR A 44 55.64 11.07 -27.45
CA THR A 44 55.77 10.49 -26.11
C THR A 44 55.03 11.34 -25.07
N GLU A 45 55.11 12.66 -25.16
CA GLU A 45 54.35 13.59 -24.32
C GLU A 45 52.85 13.43 -24.52
N LEU A 46 52.41 13.37 -25.78
CA LEU A 46 51.00 13.21 -26.12
C LEU A 46 50.45 11.87 -25.61
N ARG A 47 51.24 10.79 -25.70
CA ARG A 47 50.87 9.49 -25.14
C ARG A 47 50.74 9.53 -23.62
N LYS A 48 51.66 10.20 -22.91
CA LYS A 48 51.57 10.39 -21.45
C LYS A 48 50.34 11.22 -21.06
N ALA A 49 50.04 12.28 -21.81
CA ALA A 49 48.86 13.11 -21.59
C ALA A 49 47.58 12.30 -21.79
N MET A 50 47.47 11.52 -22.87
CA MET A 50 46.34 10.62 -23.11
C MET A 50 46.15 9.58 -22.00
N GLU A 51 47.23 8.98 -21.51
CA GLU A 51 47.15 8.03 -20.39
C GLU A 51 46.68 8.69 -19.08
N LYS A 52 47.04 9.95 -18.86
CA LYS A 52 46.57 10.72 -17.71
C LYS A 52 45.08 11.02 -17.84
N THR A 53 44.64 11.54 -19.00
CA THR A 53 43.23 11.82 -19.27
C THR A 53 42.37 10.56 -19.18
N LYS A 54 42.87 9.43 -19.68
CA LYS A 54 42.16 8.15 -19.58
C LYS A 54 41.94 7.74 -18.12
N ARG A 55 42.98 7.82 -17.28
CA ARG A 55 42.86 7.53 -15.84
C ARG A 55 41.88 8.45 -15.13
N GLU A 56 41.87 9.73 -15.50
CA GLU A 56 40.94 10.71 -14.93
C GLU A 56 39.49 10.44 -15.36
N HIS A 57 39.26 10.08 -16.62
CA HIS A 57 37.95 9.64 -17.11
C HIS A 57 37.48 8.35 -16.44
N ASP A 58 38.36 7.35 -16.28
CA ASP A 58 38.02 6.09 -15.61
C ASP A 58 37.62 6.35 -14.14
N PHE A 59 38.30 7.28 -13.47
CA PHE A 59 37.96 7.68 -12.11
C PHE A 59 36.59 8.40 -12.05
N GLN A 60 36.36 9.38 -12.93
CA GLN A 60 35.07 10.10 -12.99
C GLN A 60 33.92 9.16 -13.31
N MET A 61 34.11 8.22 -14.24
CA MET A 61 33.11 7.19 -14.54
C MET A 61 32.81 6.32 -13.32
N GLY A 62 33.83 5.93 -12.55
CA GLY A 62 33.64 5.20 -11.30
C GLY A 62 32.93 6.00 -10.21
N GLU A 63 33.12 7.31 -10.15
CA GLU A 63 32.35 8.18 -9.23
C GLU A 63 30.89 8.32 -9.68
N ILE A 64 30.64 8.52 -10.97
CA ILE A 64 29.28 8.63 -11.52
C ILE A 64 28.51 7.33 -11.27
N GLN A 65 29.11 6.17 -11.56
CA GLN A 65 28.47 4.87 -11.31
C GLN A 65 28.10 4.70 -9.85
N ARG A 66 29.04 4.95 -8.92
CA ARG A 66 28.76 4.86 -7.47
C ARG A 66 27.66 5.81 -7.02
N LYS A 67 27.59 7.02 -7.58
CA LYS A 67 26.52 7.97 -7.29
C LYS A 67 25.17 7.47 -7.80
N CYS A 68 25.13 7.01 -9.04
CA CYS A 68 23.92 6.44 -9.63
C CYS A 68 23.42 5.21 -8.85
N ASP A 69 24.32 4.34 -8.41
CA ASP A 69 23.97 3.15 -7.63
C ASP A 69 23.37 3.55 -6.27
N MET A 70 23.97 4.52 -5.56
CA MET A 70 23.39 5.06 -4.32
C MET A 70 22.03 5.71 -4.54
N ASP A 71 21.87 6.54 -5.57
CA ASP A 71 20.61 7.22 -5.87
C ASP A 71 19.51 6.20 -6.23
N LEU A 72 19.88 5.12 -6.94
CA LEU A 72 18.96 4.06 -7.31
C LEU A 72 18.53 3.25 -6.08
N GLU A 73 19.46 2.89 -5.19
CA GLU A 73 19.13 2.25 -3.92
C GLU A 73 18.23 3.12 -3.04
N GLU A 74 18.49 4.43 -2.97
CA GLU A 74 17.66 5.36 -2.20
C GLU A 74 16.24 5.46 -2.78
N LEU A 75 16.12 5.55 -4.10
CA LEU A 75 14.84 5.53 -4.80
C LEU A 75 14.08 4.24 -4.55
N MET A 76 14.75 3.08 -4.61
CA MET A 76 14.14 1.79 -4.31
C MET A 76 13.59 1.75 -2.88
N ARG A 77 14.39 2.17 -1.89
CA ARG A 77 13.94 2.22 -0.48
C ARG A 77 12.75 3.15 -0.27
N ARG A 78 12.76 4.34 -0.88
CA ARG A 78 11.63 5.29 -0.80
C ARG A 78 10.36 4.72 -1.45
N ASN A 79 10.52 4.01 -2.56
CA ASN A 79 9.40 3.38 -3.25
C ASN A 79 8.81 2.24 -2.42
N GLU A 80 9.64 1.37 -1.84
CA GLU A 80 9.20 0.33 -0.91
C GLU A 80 8.45 0.90 0.29
N GLN A 81 8.99 1.96 0.91
CA GLN A 81 8.30 2.63 2.03
C GLN A 81 6.93 3.18 1.61
N THR A 82 6.84 3.76 0.41
CA THR A 82 5.59 4.29 -0.12
C THR A 82 4.59 3.16 -0.38
N ILE A 83 5.02 2.04 -0.95
CA ILE A 83 4.18 0.85 -1.16
C ILE A 83 3.63 0.35 0.18
N VAL A 84 4.48 0.21 1.20
CA VAL A 84 4.07 -0.24 2.53
C VAL A 84 3.07 0.74 3.17
N MET A 85 3.31 2.05 3.05
CA MET A 85 2.39 3.06 3.56
C MET A 85 1.03 3.01 2.86
N GLU A 86 1.01 2.91 1.53
CA GLU A 86 -0.23 2.86 0.75
C GLU A 86 -1.01 1.56 1.00
N GLN A 87 -0.33 0.42 1.10
CA GLN A 87 -0.96 -0.84 1.53
C GLN A 87 -1.52 -0.72 2.95
N GLY A 88 -0.79 -0.08 3.87
CA GLY A 88 -1.24 0.19 5.22
C GLY A 88 -2.45 1.13 5.29
N ARG A 89 -2.54 2.11 4.37
CA ARG A 89 -3.70 3.00 4.22
C ARG A 89 -4.90 2.24 3.67
N LYS A 90 -4.71 1.45 2.61
CA LYS A 90 -5.74 0.61 2.01
C LYS A 90 -6.36 -0.34 3.05
N LYS A 91 -5.52 -1.09 3.77
CA LYS A 91 -5.99 -2.03 4.79
C LYS A 91 -6.75 -1.34 5.93
N ARG A 92 -6.32 -0.14 6.33
CA ARG A 92 -7.05 0.67 7.32
C ARG A 92 -8.39 1.17 6.78
N ALA A 93 -8.46 1.55 5.52
CA ALA A 93 -9.70 1.96 4.89
C ALA A 93 -10.69 0.80 4.77
N GLU A 94 -10.24 -0.39 4.38
CA GLU A 94 -11.03 -1.63 4.36
C GLU A 94 -11.58 -1.96 5.76
N LEU A 95 -10.71 -2.00 6.78
CA LEU A 95 -11.14 -2.25 8.16
C LEU A 95 -12.16 -1.23 8.67
N ASN A 96 -11.97 0.06 8.36
CA ASN A 96 -12.93 1.10 8.74
C ASN A 96 -14.26 0.94 8.00
N HIS A 97 -14.25 0.49 6.75
CA HIS A 97 -15.46 0.21 5.99
C HIS A 97 -16.22 -0.98 6.59
N ASP A 98 -15.53 -2.08 6.86
CA ASP A 98 -16.10 -3.27 7.49
C ASP A 98 -16.71 -2.93 8.86
N GLN A 99 -16.00 -2.16 9.70
CA GLN A 99 -16.52 -1.72 10.99
C GLN A 99 -17.77 -0.86 10.86
N ARG A 100 -17.84 0.01 9.86
CA ARG A 100 -19.06 0.81 9.60
C ARG A 100 -20.22 -0.08 9.18
N MET A 101 -19.98 -1.03 8.29
CA MET A 101 -20.99 -1.95 7.81
C MET A 101 -21.55 -2.79 8.98
N VAL A 102 -20.68 -3.38 9.81
CA VAL A 102 -21.09 -4.15 10.99
C VAL A 102 -21.88 -3.28 11.97
N LYS A 103 -21.45 -2.04 12.21
CA LYS A 103 -22.17 -1.12 13.10
C LYS A 103 -23.55 -0.74 12.57
N GLU A 104 -23.68 -0.54 11.26
CA GLU A 104 -24.97 -0.28 10.61
C GLU A 104 -25.89 -1.51 10.67
N GLU A 105 -25.36 -2.71 10.46
CA GLU A 105 -26.10 -3.97 10.64
C GLU A 105 -26.57 -4.16 12.10
N GLU A 106 -25.71 -3.86 13.08
CA GLU A 106 -26.08 -3.91 14.49
C GLU A 106 -27.21 -2.91 14.81
N LEU A 107 -27.10 -1.66 14.34
CA LEU A 107 -28.13 -0.63 14.56
C LEU A 107 -29.46 -0.98 13.91
N THR A 108 -29.44 -1.54 12.70
CA THR A 108 -30.67 -1.95 12.01
C THR A 108 -31.30 -3.16 12.69
N SER A 109 -30.50 -4.12 13.15
CA SER A 109 -30.96 -5.28 13.91
C SER A 109 -31.60 -4.89 15.24
N THR A 110 -30.95 -4.01 16.02
CA THR A 110 -31.52 -3.53 17.29
C THR A 110 -32.80 -2.75 17.08
N ALA A 111 -32.85 -1.85 16.09
CA ALA A 111 -34.05 -1.11 15.74
C ALA A 111 -35.20 -2.04 15.33
N MET A 112 -34.93 -3.11 14.56
CA MET A 112 -35.93 -4.11 14.20
C MET A 112 -36.47 -4.86 15.44
N ILE A 113 -35.59 -5.23 16.36
CA ILE A 113 -35.98 -5.90 17.62
C ILE A 113 -36.86 -4.98 18.46
N GLU A 114 -36.47 -3.72 18.62
CA GLU A 114 -37.25 -2.72 19.35
C GLU A 114 -38.63 -2.51 18.73
N ALA A 115 -38.70 -2.32 17.40
CA ALA A 115 -39.96 -2.17 16.69
C ALA A 115 -40.86 -3.41 16.85
N LYS A 116 -40.29 -4.62 16.78
CA LYS A 116 -41.02 -5.87 16.99
C LYS A 116 -41.56 -5.98 18.42
N ASN A 117 -40.77 -5.58 19.41
CA ASN A 117 -41.19 -5.58 20.81
C ASN A 117 -42.30 -4.56 21.05
N GLN A 118 -42.18 -3.35 20.52
CA GLN A 118 -43.24 -2.33 20.59
C GLN A 118 -44.54 -2.81 19.94
N ALA A 119 -44.46 -3.38 18.73
CA ALA A 119 -45.62 -3.94 18.05
C ALA A 119 -46.27 -5.08 18.86
N LYS A 120 -45.47 -5.94 19.50
CA LYS A 120 -45.98 -7.00 20.37
C LYS A 120 -46.68 -6.44 21.61
N VAL A 121 -46.10 -5.44 22.28
CA VAL A 121 -46.71 -4.77 23.42
C VAL A 121 -48.03 -4.11 23.01
N MET A 122 -48.05 -3.37 21.91
CA MET A 122 -49.26 -2.73 21.38
C MET A 122 -50.35 -3.76 21.05
N SER A 123 -49.98 -4.89 20.43
CA SER A 123 -50.91 -6.00 20.17
C SER A 123 -51.49 -6.56 21.46
N MET A 124 -50.67 -6.78 22.49
CA MET A 124 -51.13 -7.24 23.80
C MET A 124 -52.06 -6.22 24.48
N GLU A 125 -51.75 -4.92 24.40
CA GLU A 125 -52.60 -3.86 24.94
C GLU A 125 -53.95 -3.77 24.23
N ILE A 126 -53.97 -3.87 22.90
CA ILE A 126 -55.20 -3.87 22.10
C ILE A 126 -56.06 -5.10 22.44
N ASN A 127 -55.45 -6.29 22.53
CA ASN A 127 -56.17 -7.50 22.92
C ASN A 127 -56.73 -7.39 24.34
N ALA A 128 -55.94 -6.89 25.29
CA ALA A 128 -56.40 -6.66 26.66
C ALA A 128 -57.55 -5.63 26.72
N LYS A 129 -57.50 -4.56 25.93
CA LYS A 129 -58.61 -3.60 25.79
C LYS A 129 -59.84 -4.25 25.20
N LEU A 130 -59.68 -5.02 24.12
CA LEU A 130 -60.78 -5.76 23.49
C LEU A 130 -61.48 -6.67 24.49
N ASP A 131 -60.72 -7.42 25.30
CA ASP A 131 -61.29 -8.32 26.29
C ASP A 131 -62.01 -7.57 27.41
N ARG A 132 -61.47 -6.44 27.89
CA ARG A 132 -62.18 -5.57 28.85
C ARG A 132 -63.48 -5.05 28.27
N THR A 133 -63.46 -4.51 27.05
CA THR A 133 -64.65 -3.98 26.40
C THR A 133 -65.70 -5.08 26.16
N LYS A 134 -65.31 -6.31 25.83
CA LYS A 134 -66.25 -7.44 25.75
C LYS A 134 -66.94 -7.69 27.09
N VAL A 135 -66.19 -7.70 28.19
CA VAL A 135 -66.75 -7.88 29.54
C VAL A 135 -67.69 -6.73 29.90
N GLU A 136 -67.30 -5.48 29.62
CA GLU A 136 -68.14 -4.30 29.84
C GLU A 136 -69.44 -4.35 29.04
N VAL A 137 -69.39 -4.80 27.77
CA VAL A 137 -70.57 -4.96 26.92
C VAL A 137 -71.50 -6.03 27.46
N GLU A 138 -70.99 -7.19 27.90
CA GLU A 138 -71.82 -8.24 28.51
C GLU A 138 -72.41 -7.80 29.86
N GLN A 139 -71.65 -7.06 30.68
CA GLN A 139 -72.17 -6.47 31.91
C GLN A 139 -73.29 -5.48 31.64
N HIS A 140 -73.09 -4.53 30.72
CA HIS A 140 -74.13 -3.57 30.34
C HIS A 140 -75.36 -4.29 29.78
N ARG A 141 -75.17 -5.34 28.98
CA ARG A 141 -76.28 -6.17 28.48
C ARG A 141 -77.05 -6.81 29.64
N LEU A 142 -76.37 -7.44 30.60
CA LEU A 142 -77.01 -8.04 31.78
C LEU A 142 -77.75 -6.98 32.61
N GLU A 143 -77.15 -5.82 32.84
CA GLU A 143 -77.77 -4.71 33.56
C GLU A 143 -79.04 -4.21 32.85
N THR A 144 -78.99 -4.05 31.52
CA THR A 144 -80.18 -3.63 30.75
C THR A 144 -81.31 -4.65 30.79
N ILE A 145 -80.99 -5.95 30.70
CA ILE A 145 -81.97 -7.03 30.82
C ILE A 145 -82.55 -7.05 32.24
N SER A 146 -81.70 -7.04 33.26
CA SER A 146 -82.13 -7.07 34.67
C SER A 146 -82.99 -5.85 35.03
N ARG A 147 -82.64 -4.66 34.52
CA ARG A 147 -83.46 -3.46 34.69
C ARG A 147 -84.81 -3.59 33.99
N ALA A 148 -84.85 -4.11 32.77
CA ALA A 148 -86.09 -4.33 32.04
C ALA A 148 -86.99 -5.37 32.73
N GLU A 149 -86.42 -6.44 33.28
CA GLU A 149 -87.13 -7.46 34.06
C GLU A 149 -87.67 -6.87 35.37
N ALA A 150 -86.87 -6.07 36.10
CA ALA A 150 -87.30 -5.39 37.30
C ALA A 150 -88.45 -4.39 37.03
N ASP A 151 -88.36 -3.62 35.95
CA ASP A 151 -89.42 -2.70 35.53
C ASP A 151 -90.70 -3.47 35.12
N ALA A 152 -90.56 -4.62 34.45
CA ALA A 152 -91.69 -5.47 34.08
C ALA A 152 -92.36 -6.08 35.32
N GLU A 153 -91.59 -6.60 36.27
CA GLU A 153 -92.10 -7.17 37.52
C GLU A 153 -92.76 -6.10 38.39
N ALA A 154 -92.15 -4.90 38.50
CA ALA A 154 -92.76 -3.77 39.20
C ALA A 154 -94.12 -3.38 38.61
N ARG A 155 -94.24 -3.39 37.27
CA ARG A 155 -95.54 -3.17 36.59
C ARG A 155 -96.54 -4.29 36.87
N ARG A 156 -96.10 -5.56 36.93
CA ARG A 156 -96.97 -6.69 37.28
C ARG A 156 -97.50 -6.57 38.70
N VAL A 157 -96.62 -6.35 39.67
CA VAL A 157 -97.00 -6.16 41.08
C VAL A 157 -97.93 -4.97 41.24
N GLN A 158 -97.67 -3.84 40.56
CA GLN A 158 -98.57 -2.69 40.60
C GLN A 158 -99.96 -3.04 40.03
N ALA A 159 -100.01 -3.77 38.90
CA ALA A 159 -101.27 -4.22 38.32
C ALA A 159 -102.03 -5.18 39.25
N ASP A 160 -101.33 -6.08 39.94
CA ASP A 160 -101.91 -7.00 40.92
C ASP A 160 -102.47 -6.25 42.14
N ILE A 161 -101.72 -5.27 42.67
CA ILE A 161 -102.17 -4.39 43.77
C ILE A 161 -103.41 -3.58 43.34
N ASP A 162 -103.41 -3.03 42.13
CA ASP A 162 -104.53 -2.24 41.62
C ASP A 162 -105.77 -3.12 41.38
N TYR A 163 -105.59 -4.38 40.98
CA TYR A 163 -106.66 -5.37 40.88
C TYR A 163 -107.24 -5.74 42.25
N GLU A 164 -106.40 -5.98 43.26
CA GLU A 164 -106.86 -6.26 44.62
C GLU A 164 -107.60 -5.08 45.27
N LYS A 165 -107.22 -3.83 44.96
CA LYS A 165 -107.92 -2.63 45.45
C LYS A 165 -109.26 -2.37 44.75
N ALA A 166 -109.47 -2.92 43.56
CA ALA A 166 -110.70 -2.77 42.79
C ALA A 166 -111.78 -3.81 43.15
N LEU A 167 -111.41 -4.82 43.95
CA LEU A 167 -112.26 -5.86 44.52
C LEU A 167 -112.84 -5.42 45.87
#